data_AF-A0A7C4A023-F1
#
_entry.id   AF-A0A7C4A023-F1
#
_cell.length_a   1.000
_cell.length_b   1.000
_cell.length_c   1.000
_cell.angle_alpha   90.00
_cell.angle_beta   90.00
_cell.angle_gamma   90.00
#
_symmetry.space_group_name_H-M   'P 1'
#
loop_
_entity.id
_entity.type
_entity.pdbx_description
1 polymer ?
#
loop_
_entity_poly.entity_id
_entity_poly.type
_entity_poly.pdbx_seq_one_letter_code
_entity_poly.pdbx_strand_id
1 'polypeptide(L)'
;FATNTSTLPITELAKASKRPEQYIGIHFFSPVERMMLVEIIKGRETGDRAVAKALDYARQIRKTPIVVNDARFFYANRCIIPYINEGIRMIGEGVAPALIDHAAQLLGFPVGPLQLVDETSIDLGVKIAKATRAAMGDAYPDGAVDEVLFWMFDQGRMGRKSKAGFYAYDDKGKRTGFWDGLAAQYPPAEEQPDVTEVQHRLMFAQTLEAVRALEEGVLMDIREGDVAAILGWGFAPWSGGPFSWLDMIGAEKAVELCDGLTEKFGARFSTPDLLRDLAAKGDGFYARFMSEDKAA
;
A
#
# COMPACT_ATOMS: atom_id res chain seq x y z
N PHE A 1 -2.55 -17.92 20.13
CA PHE A 1 -3.54 -17.95 19.04
C PHE A 1 -3.08 -16.96 18.00
N ALA A 2 -3.07 -17.35 16.72
CA ALA A 2 -2.69 -16.47 15.62
C ALA A 2 -3.88 -16.26 14.68
N THR A 3 -4.02 -15.04 14.14
CA THR A 3 -5.06 -14.70 13.15
C THR A 3 -4.44 -14.16 11.86
N ASN A 4 -5.07 -14.48 10.72
CA ASN A 4 -4.70 -14.01 9.38
C ASN A 4 -5.68 -12.95 8.86
N THR A 5 -6.18 -12.08 9.74
CA THR A 5 -6.96 -10.90 9.31
C THR A 5 -6.09 -9.97 8.48
N SER A 6 -6.68 -9.24 7.53
CA SER A 6 -5.96 -8.29 6.66
C SER A 6 -6.27 -6.82 6.98
N THR A 7 -7.28 -6.56 7.81
CA THR A 7 -7.80 -5.19 8.04
C THR A 7 -8.17 -4.91 9.50
N LEU A 8 -8.65 -5.92 10.24
CA LEU A 8 -9.10 -5.76 11.62
C LEU A 8 -7.91 -5.70 12.59
N PRO A 9 -7.86 -4.70 13.49
CA PRO A 9 -6.79 -4.57 14.47
C PRO A 9 -6.71 -5.77 15.43
N ILE A 10 -5.50 -6.25 15.68
CA ILE A 10 -5.20 -7.37 16.58
C ILE A 10 -5.60 -7.05 18.03
N THR A 11 -5.39 -5.81 18.45
CA THR A 11 -5.73 -5.31 19.79
C THR A 11 -7.23 -5.42 20.05
N GLU A 12 -8.06 -5.12 19.05
CA GLU A 12 -9.51 -5.24 19.17
C GLU A 12 -9.96 -6.71 19.19
N LEU A 13 -9.38 -7.54 18.34
CA LEU A 13 -9.68 -8.99 18.30
C LEU A 13 -9.23 -9.71 19.58
N ALA A 14 -8.13 -9.28 20.19
CA ALA A 14 -7.57 -9.87 21.39
C ALA A 14 -8.49 -9.73 22.62
N LYS A 15 -9.42 -8.75 22.65
CA LYS A 15 -10.39 -8.57 23.74
C LYS A 15 -11.29 -9.80 23.97
N ALA A 16 -11.53 -10.60 22.93
CA ALA A 16 -12.29 -11.84 23.03
C ALA A 16 -11.45 -13.03 23.54
N SER A 17 -10.12 -12.87 23.68
CA SER A 17 -9.21 -13.90 24.16
C SER A 17 -9.11 -13.90 25.68
N LYS A 18 -9.09 -15.10 26.28
CA LYS A 18 -8.72 -15.28 27.70
C LYS A 18 -7.21 -15.15 27.96
N ARG A 19 -6.41 -15.06 26.90
CA ARG A 19 -4.93 -14.98 26.91
C ARG A 19 -4.48 -13.95 25.86
N PRO A 20 -4.78 -12.66 26.05
CA PRO A 20 -4.42 -11.61 25.09
C PRO A 20 -2.91 -11.51 24.86
N GLU A 21 -2.10 -11.85 25.86
CA GLU A 21 -0.63 -11.90 25.78
C GLU A 21 -0.09 -12.98 24.83
N GLN A 22 -0.94 -13.93 24.46
CA GLN A 22 -0.64 -15.00 23.50
C GLN A 22 -1.43 -14.85 22.20
N TYR A 23 -2.09 -13.71 21.99
CA TYR A 23 -2.83 -13.40 20.77
C TYR A 23 -1.95 -12.57 19.84
N ILE A 24 -1.84 -12.97 18.57
CA ILE A 24 -0.92 -12.33 17.60
C ILE A 24 -1.50 -12.36 16.19
N GLY A 25 -1.16 -11.37 15.37
CA GLY A 25 -1.41 -11.42 13.93
C GLY A 25 -0.29 -12.16 13.19
N ILE A 26 -0.64 -13.04 12.27
CA ILE A 26 0.27 -13.62 11.28
C ILE A 26 -0.42 -13.47 9.93
N HIS A 27 -0.14 -12.36 9.26
CA HIS A 27 -0.76 -11.96 8.02
C HIS A 27 0.07 -12.46 6.82
N PHE A 28 -0.55 -13.33 6.02
CA PHE A 28 -0.01 -13.90 4.81
C PHE A 28 -0.49 -13.13 3.57
N PHE A 29 0.36 -13.10 2.55
CA PHE A 29 0.06 -12.47 1.26
C PHE A 29 -0.35 -13.53 0.24
N SER A 30 -1.40 -13.27 -0.53
CA SER A 30 -1.92 -14.21 -1.54
C SER A 30 -1.22 -14.02 -2.89
N PRO A 31 -0.87 -15.09 -3.62
CA PRO A 31 -1.00 -16.51 -3.24
C PRO A 31 0.05 -16.95 -2.21
N VAL A 32 -0.39 -17.57 -1.11
CA VAL A 32 0.46 -17.86 0.07
C VAL A 32 1.65 -18.75 -0.26
N GLU A 33 1.50 -19.67 -1.21
CA GLU A 33 2.58 -20.57 -1.62
C GLU A 33 3.68 -19.87 -2.43
N ARG A 34 3.38 -18.72 -3.04
CA ARG A 34 4.32 -17.96 -3.89
C ARG A 34 4.91 -16.74 -3.17
N MET A 35 4.11 -16.07 -2.35
CA MET A 35 4.53 -14.84 -1.67
C MET A 35 5.47 -15.15 -0.51
N MET A 36 6.61 -14.48 -0.43
CA MET A 36 7.63 -14.77 0.59
C MET A 36 7.38 -14.05 1.92
N LEU A 37 6.73 -12.89 1.87
CA LEU A 37 6.48 -12.05 3.04
C LEU A 37 5.44 -12.67 3.98
N VAL A 38 5.68 -12.54 5.28
CA VAL A 38 4.67 -12.68 6.34
C VAL A 38 4.79 -11.48 7.27
N GLU A 39 3.68 -10.83 7.55
CA GLU A 39 3.63 -9.69 8.46
C GLU A 39 3.14 -10.18 9.84
N ILE A 40 3.99 -10.06 10.86
CA ILE A 40 3.67 -10.43 12.25
C ILE A 40 3.22 -9.16 12.97
N ILE A 41 2.00 -9.17 13.49
CA ILE A 41 1.38 -7.98 14.07
C ILE A 41 1.23 -8.12 15.58
N LYS A 42 1.83 -7.18 16.31
CA LYS A 42 1.79 -7.09 17.76
C LYS A 42 0.59 -6.24 18.19
N GLY A 43 -0.43 -6.88 18.76
CA GLY A 43 -1.45 -6.16 19.51
C GLY A 43 -0.86 -5.55 20.78
N ARG A 44 -1.57 -4.59 21.38
CA ARG A 44 -1.09 -3.86 22.57
C ARG A 44 -0.67 -4.77 23.73
N GLU A 45 -1.38 -5.88 23.93
CA GLU A 45 -1.11 -6.83 25.01
C GLU A 45 -0.23 -8.02 24.57
N THR A 46 0.09 -8.15 23.28
CA THR A 46 0.87 -9.29 22.75
C THR A 46 2.25 -9.34 23.41
N GLY A 47 2.56 -10.44 24.09
CA GLY A 47 3.83 -10.63 24.79
C GLY A 47 4.94 -11.19 23.89
N ASP A 48 6.19 -11.00 24.32
CA ASP A 48 7.40 -11.39 23.57
C ASP A 48 7.43 -12.88 23.20
N ARG A 49 6.91 -13.75 24.07
CA ARG A 49 6.82 -15.19 23.79
C ARG A 49 5.99 -15.47 22.54
N ALA A 50 4.89 -14.74 22.34
CA ALA A 50 4.03 -14.93 21.17
C ALA A 50 4.76 -14.48 19.89
N VAL A 51 5.47 -13.35 19.96
CA VAL A 51 6.28 -12.81 18.85
C VAL A 51 7.40 -13.80 18.47
N ALA A 52 8.19 -14.24 19.45
CA ALA A 52 9.27 -15.21 19.23
C ALA A 52 8.75 -16.51 18.59
N LYS A 53 7.61 -17.04 19.06
CA LYS A 53 6.99 -18.23 18.47
C LYS A 53 6.49 -18.00 17.04
N ALA A 54 5.95 -16.83 16.73
CA ALA A 54 5.52 -16.49 15.37
C ALA A 54 6.72 -16.38 14.41
N LEU A 55 7.83 -15.77 14.86
CA LEU A 55 9.08 -15.70 14.10
C LEU A 55 9.66 -17.09 13.83
N ASP A 56 9.75 -17.94 14.86
CA ASP A 56 10.17 -19.34 14.73
C ASP A 56 9.32 -20.08 13.69
N TYR A 57 8.00 -19.90 13.75
CA TYR A 57 7.07 -20.51 12.82
C TYR A 57 7.27 -20.02 11.39
N ALA A 58 7.34 -18.70 11.16
CA ALA A 58 7.58 -18.11 9.84
C ALA A 58 8.88 -18.65 9.21
N ARG A 59 9.95 -18.75 10.01
CA ARG A 59 11.21 -19.35 9.58
C ARG A 59 11.07 -20.84 9.21
N GLN A 60 10.33 -21.63 10.00
CA GLN A 60 10.10 -23.06 9.71
C GLN A 60 9.39 -23.28 8.37
N ILE A 61 8.44 -22.40 8.03
CA ILE A 61 7.73 -22.45 6.74
C ILE A 61 8.45 -21.68 5.62
N ARG A 62 9.70 -21.26 5.84
CA ARG A 62 10.57 -20.57 4.88
C ARG A 62 9.97 -19.27 4.34
N LYS A 63 9.27 -18.53 5.20
CA LYS A 63 8.80 -17.17 4.92
C LYS A 63 9.75 -16.15 5.52
N THR A 64 9.74 -14.94 4.98
CA THR A 64 10.47 -13.78 5.49
C THR A 64 9.52 -12.99 6.38
N PRO A 65 9.65 -13.03 7.71
CA PRO A 65 8.81 -12.26 8.59
C PRO A 65 9.28 -10.80 8.67
N ILE A 66 8.32 -9.90 8.86
CA ILE A 66 8.52 -8.58 9.47
C ILE A 66 7.66 -8.48 10.72
N VAL A 67 8.01 -7.60 11.65
CA VAL A 67 7.25 -7.34 12.87
C VAL A 67 6.79 -5.89 12.89
N VAL A 68 5.48 -5.70 13.04
CA VAL A 68 4.86 -4.38 13.09
C VAL A 68 3.94 -4.25 14.30
N ASN A 69 3.74 -3.03 14.76
CA ASN A 69 2.73 -2.77 15.77
C ASN A 69 1.34 -2.73 15.15
N ASP A 70 0.34 -3.05 15.96
CA ASP A 70 -1.04 -3.10 15.52
C ASP A 70 -1.59 -1.70 15.18
N ALA A 71 -2.12 -1.62 13.97
CA ALA A 71 -2.87 -0.48 13.46
C ALA A 71 -3.87 -1.00 12.42
N ARG A 72 -4.85 -0.18 12.06
CA ARG A 72 -5.76 -0.52 10.96
C ARG A 72 -4.95 -0.70 9.68
N PHE A 73 -5.16 -1.82 8.97
CA PHE A 73 -4.40 -2.24 7.78
C PHE A 73 -2.91 -2.52 7.99
N PHE A 74 -2.42 -2.53 9.23
CA PHE A 74 -1.03 -2.84 9.57
C PHE A 74 -0.05 -1.94 8.79
N TYR A 75 1.07 -2.46 8.30
CA TYR A 75 2.01 -1.70 7.49
C TYR A 75 1.79 -1.95 5.99
N ALA A 76 1.74 -3.21 5.56
CA ALA A 76 1.77 -3.52 4.14
C ALA A 76 0.50 -3.06 3.40
N ASN A 77 -0.68 -3.41 3.92
CA ASN A 77 -1.94 -2.97 3.31
C ASN A 77 -2.12 -1.45 3.44
N ARG A 78 -1.64 -0.87 4.54
CA ARG A 78 -1.64 0.58 4.74
C ARG A 78 -0.86 1.31 3.63
N CYS A 79 0.27 0.78 3.18
CA CYS A 79 1.08 1.40 2.11
C CYS A 79 0.55 1.10 0.69
N ILE A 80 0.05 -0.10 0.41
CA ILE A 80 -0.39 -0.49 -0.93
C ILE A 80 -1.73 0.16 -1.34
N ILE A 81 -2.62 0.44 -0.38
CA ILE A 81 -3.93 1.04 -0.64
C ILE A 81 -3.79 2.44 -1.30
N PRO A 82 -2.95 3.37 -0.80
CA PRO A 82 -2.67 4.63 -1.48
C PRO A 82 -2.22 4.48 -2.94
N TYR A 83 -1.37 3.51 -3.26
CA TYR A 83 -0.94 3.24 -4.64
C TYR A 83 -2.12 2.85 -5.55
N ILE A 84 -2.97 1.95 -5.05
CA ILE A 84 -4.20 1.54 -5.73
C ILE A 84 -5.15 2.73 -5.91
N ASN A 85 -5.41 3.45 -4.83
CA ASN A 85 -6.31 4.59 -4.81
C ASN A 85 -5.84 5.68 -5.78
N GLU A 86 -4.53 5.93 -5.86
CA GLU A 86 -3.98 6.93 -6.79
C GLU A 86 -4.17 6.52 -8.25
N GLY A 87 -3.99 5.23 -8.58
CA GLY A 87 -4.32 4.72 -9.91
C GLY A 87 -5.80 4.92 -10.27
N ILE A 88 -6.70 4.68 -9.32
CA ILE A 88 -8.14 4.88 -9.53
C ILE A 88 -8.51 6.37 -9.64
N ARG A 89 -7.91 7.25 -8.83
CA ARG A 89 -8.12 8.71 -8.94
C ARG A 89 -7.75 9.22 -10.32
N MET A 90 -6.62 8.77 -10.84
CA MET A 90 -6.15 9.13 -12.18
C MET A 90 -7.16 8.72 -13.29
N ILE A 91 -7.93 7.65 -13.10
CA ILE A 91 -9.04 7.33 -14.01
C ILE A 91 -10.13 8.41 -13.97
N GLY A 92 -10.56 8.82 -12.76
CA GLY A 92 -11.55 9.88 -12.60
C GLY A 92 -11.08 11.24 -13.14
N GLU A 93 -9.77 11.47 -13.16
CA GLU A 93 -9.12 12.66 -13.73
C GLU A 93 -8.90 12.58 -15.26
N GLY A 94 -9.26 11.46 -15.90
CA GLY A 94 -9.11 11.27 -17.35
C GLY A 94 -7.70 10.89 -17.80
N VAL A 95 -6.83 10.40 -16.91
CA VAL A 95 -5.55 9.81 -17.31
C VAL A 95 -5.81 8.46 -17.97
N ALA A 96 -5.18 8.22 -19.12
CA ALA A 96 -5.34 6.99 -19.88
C ALA A 96 -4.97 5.77 -19.02
N PRO A 97 -5.84 4.73 -18.93
CA PRO A 97 -5.58 3.54 -18.13
C PRO A 97 -4.25 2.85 -18.46
N ALA A 98 -3.88 2.84 -19.75
CA ALA A 98 -2.63 2.27 -20.21
C ALA A 98 -1.40 3.05 -19.71
N LEU A 99 -1.49 4.38 -19.63
CA LEU A 99 -0.41 5.21 -19.11
C LEU A 99 -0.18 4.92 -17.62
N ILE A 100 -1.25 4.78 -16.83
CA ILE A 100 -1.20 4.47 -15.40
C ILE A 100 -0.49 3.13 -15.14
N ASP A 101 -0.97 2.05 -15.73
CA ASP A 101 -0.44 0.71 -15.45
C ASP A 101 0.96 0.51 -16.06
N HIS A 102 1.24 1.06 -17.24
CA HIS A 102 2.58 0.96 -17.83
C HIS A 102 3.61 1.87 -17.15
N ALA A 103 3.21 3.03 -16.61
CA ALA A 103 4.12 3.87 -15.80
C ALA A 103 4.65 3.10 -14.57
N ALA A 104 3.78 2.34 -13.90
CA ALA A 104 4.18 1.45 -12.80
C ALA A 104 5.12 0.33 -13.28
N GLN A 105 4.83 -0.30 -14.41
CA GLN A 105 5.71 -1.35 -14.96
C GLN A 105 7.08 -0.80 -15.35
N LEU A 106 7.16 0.42 -15.88
CA LEU A 106 8.42 1.12 -16.17
C LEU A 106 9.22 1.42 -14.89
N LEU A 107 8.55 1.62 -13.76
CA LEU A 107 9.17 1.67 -12.43
C LEU A 107 9.56 0.28 -11.90
N GLY A 108 9.34 -0.80 -12.64
CA GLY A 108 9.70 -2.16 -12.24
C GLY A 108 8.70 -2.85 -11.30
N PHE A 109 7.50 -2.29 -11.10
CA PHE A 109 6.44 -3.00 -10.40
C PHE A 109 5.99 -4.21 -11.21
N PRO A 110 5.64 -5.34 -10.55
CA PRO A 110 5.19 -6.54 -11.27
C PRO A 110 3.85 -6.33 -11.98
N VAL A 111 2.99 -5.46 -11.43
CA VAL A 111 1.66 -5.13 -11.95
C VAL A 111 1.34 -3.66 -11.70
N GLY A 112 0.58 -3.06 -12.62
CA GLY A 112 0.04 -1.70 -12.41
C GLY A 112 -1.10 -1.67 -11.40
N PRO A 113 -1.48 -0.48 -10.90
CA PRO A 113 -2.48 -0.35 -9.84
C PRO A 113 -3.86 -0.84 -10.28
N LEU A 114 -4.27 -0.63 -11.53
CA LEU A 114 -5.59 -1.06 -12.01
C LEU A 114 -5.65 -2.58 -12.15
N GLN A 115 -4.59 -3.18 -12.70
CA GLN A 115 -4.45 -4.64 -12.73
C GLN A 115 -4.48 -5.23 -11.32
N LEU A 116 -3.83 -4.59 -10.35
CA LEU A 116 -3.80 -5.04 -8.96
C LEU A 116 -5.18 -5.03 -8.31
N VAL A 117 -6.01 -4.02 -8.60
CA VAL A 117 -7.41 -3.98 -8.13
C VAL A 117 -8.21 -5.16 -8.67
N ASP A 118 -8.05 -5.46 -9.96
CA ASP A 118 -8.74 -6.60 -10.58
C ASP A 118 -8.28 -7.94 -9.97
N GLU A 119 -6.99 -8.07 -9.64
CA GLU A 119 -6.44 -9.29 -9.03
C GLU A 119 -6.88 -9.50 -7.58
N THR A 120 -7.11 -8.41 -6.84
CA THR A 120 -7.57 -8.44 -5.45
C THR A 120 -9.09 -8.64 -5.39
N SER A 121 -9.88 -7.57 -5.61
CA SER A 121 -11.32 -7.58 -5.88
C SER A 121 -11.91 -6.16 -5.71
N ILE A 122 -12.69 -5.71 -6.69
CA ILE A 122 -13.48 -4.47 -6.60
C ILE A 122 -14.56 -4.59 -5.51
N ASP A 123 -15.25 -5.73 -5.40
CA ASP A 123 -16.24 -5.99 -4.33
C ASP A 123 -15.65 -5.84 -2.93
N LEU A 124 -14.45 -6.41 -2.71
CA LEU A 124 -13.74 -6.25 -1.44
C LEU A 124 -13.40 -4.78 -1.18
N GLY A 125 -12.90 -4.07 -2.21
CA GLY A 125 -12.63 -2.63 -2.16
C GLY A 125 -13.86 -1.83 -1.73
N VAL A 126 -15.02 -2.06 -2.35
CA VAL A 126 -16.29 -1.38 -2.02
C VAL A 126 -16.72 -1.65 -0.58
N LYS A 127 -16.58 -2.90 -0.10
CA LYS A 127 -16.91 -3.25 1.30
C LYS A 127 -15.98 -2.54 2.29
N ILE A 128 -14.68 -2.49 2.00
CA ILE A 128 -13.69 -1.79 2.82
C ILE A 128 -13.95 -0.29 2.81
N ALA A 129 -14.26 0.31 1.65
CA ALA A 129 -14.58 1.73 1.52
C ALA A 129 -15.81 2.10 2.37
N LYS A 130 -16.92 1.36 2.22
CA LYS A 130 -18.14 1.57 3.03
C LYS A 130 -17.88 1.46 4.53
N ALA A 131 -17.13 0.44 4.96
CA ALA A 131 -16.77 0.27 6.37
C ALA A 131 -15.84 1.38 6.88
N THR A 132 -14.89 1.84 6.05
CA THR A 132 -13.97 2.93 6.39
C THR A 132 -14.69 4.25 6.51
N ARG A 133 -15.57 4.57 5.55
CA ARG A 133 -16.40 5.77 5.57
C ARG A 133 -17.31 5.79 6.80
N ALA A 134 -17.92 4.67 7.17
CA ALA A 134 -18.72 4.56 8.38
C ALA A 134 -17.90 4.80 9.66
N ALA A 135 -16.62 4.40 9.68
CA ALA A 135 -15.74 4.58 10.83
C ALA A 135 -15.14 5.99 10.92
N MET A 136 -14.84 6.64 9.79
CA MET A 136 -14.16 7.93 9.73
C MET A 136 -15.11 9.13 9.64
N GLY A 137 -16.35 8.93 9.18
CA GLY A 137 -17.30 10.02 8.96
C GLY A 137 -16.77 11.04 7.96
N ASP A 138 -16.86 12.32 8.32
CA ASP A 138 -16.47 13.46 7.46
C ASP A 138 -14.96 13.53 7.18
N ALA A 139 -14.13 12.81 7.94
CA ALA A 139 -12.68 12.74 7.72
C ALA A 139 -12.28 11.79 6.58
N TYR A 140 -13.23 11.13 5.91
CA TYR A 140 -12.95 10.16 4.85
C TYR A 140 -12.45 10.84 3.54
N PRO A 141 -11.20 10.60 3.09
CA PRO A 141 -10.58 11.40 2.03
C PRO A 141 -10.78 10.85 0.60
N ASP A 142 -11.46 9.71 0.44
CA ASP A 142 -11.41 8.90 -0.78
C ASP A 142 -12.69 8.96 -1.65
N GLY A 143 -13.49 10.04 -1.53
CA GLY A 143 -14.73 10.19 -2.31
C GLY A 143 -14.56 10.03 -3.83
N ALA A 144 -13.47 10.54 -4.40
CA ALA A 144 -13.19 10.42 -5.85
C ALA A 144 -12.83 8.98 -6.27
N VAL A 145 -12.21 8.19 -5.38
CA VAL A 145 -11.90 6.77 -5.62
C VAL A 145 -13.19 5.96 -5.58
N ASP A 146 -14.02 6.23 -4.57
CA ASP A 146 -15.30 5.58 -4.36
C ASP A 146 -16.25 5.75 -5.54
N GLU A 147 -16.28 6.93 -6.16
CA GLU A 147 -17.11 7.19 -7.34
C GLU A 147 -16.82 6.18 -8.46
N VAL A 148 -15.54 6.01 -8.81
CA VAL A 148 -15.12 5.06 -9.86
C VAL A 148 -15.38 3.62 -9.42
N LEU A 149 -15.00 3.24 -8.19
CA LEU A 149 -15.16 1.86 -7.72
C LEU A 149 -16.62 1.45 -7.58
N PHE A 150 -17.48 2.34 -7.07
CA PHE A 150 -18.90 2.04 -6.89
C PHE A 150 -19.60 1.95 -8.24
N TRP A 151 -19.28 2.83 -9.18
CA TRP A 151 -19.79 2.71 -10.53
C TRP A 151 -19.35 1.39 -11.19
N MET A 152 -18.07 1.01 -11.09
CA MET A 152 -17.57 -0.27 -11.61
C MET A 152 -18.31 -1.46 -10.98
N PHE A 153 -18.54 -1.41 -9.67
CA PHE A 153 -19.30 -2.42 -8.94
C PHE A 153 -20.74 -2.53 -9.43
N ASP A 154 -21.43 -1.40 -9.64
CA ASP A 154 -22.81 -1.34 -10.13
C ASP A 154 -22.93 -1.84 -11.58
N GLN A 155 -21.86 -1.73 -12.37
CA GLN A 155 -21.73 -2.36 -13.70
C GLN A 155 -21.41 -3.87 -13.64
N GLY A 156 -21.40 -4.48 -12.46
CA GLY A 156 -21.16 -5.91 -12.27
C GLY A 156 -19.69 -6.32 -12.40
N ARG A 157 -18.75 -5.37 -12.28
CA ARG A 157 -17.31 -5.61 -12.51
C ARG A 157 -16.59 -5.80 -11.18
N MET A 158 -16.43 -7.06 -10.76
CA MET A 158 -15.91 -7.43 -9.44
C MET A 158 -14.41 -7.76 -9.41
N GLY A 159 -13.75 -7.75 -10.57
CA GLY A 159 -12.35 -8.08 -10.79
C GLY A 159 -12.13 -9.34 -11.63
N ARG A 160 -10.90 -9.86 -11.61
CA ARG A 160 -10.46 -10.99 -12.43
C ARG A 160 -11.24 -12.28 -12.16
N LYS A 161 -11.64 -12.54 -10.91
CA LYS A 161 -12.41 -13.75 -10.53
C LYS A 161 -13.78 -13.81 -11.21
N SER A 162 -14.41 -12.65 -11.47
CA SER A 162 -15.64 -12.54 -12.23
C SER A 162 -15.40 -12.33 -13.73
N LYS A 163 -14.14 -12.40 -14.20
CA LYS A 163 -13.74 -12.09 -15.59
C LYS A 163 -14.21 -10.70 -16.04
N ALA A 164 -14.33 -9.76 -15.12
CA ALA A 164 -14.83 -8.41 -15.40
C ALA A 164 -14.31 -7.44 -14.33
N GLY A 165 -13.41 -6.54 -14.71
CA GLY A 165 -12.85 -5.49 -13.85
C GLY A 165 -12.46 -4.26 -14.69
N PHE A 166 -11.43 -3.50 -14.32
CA PHE A 166 -10.88 -2.45 -15.19
C PHE A 166 -10.48 -3.02 -16.56
N TYR A 167 -10.04 -4.27 -16.59
CA TYR A 167 -9.80 -5.03 -17.80
C TYR A 167 -11.03 -5.80 -18.27
N ALA A 168 -11.11 -6.01 -19.58
CA ALA A 168 -11.92 -7.06 -20.18
C ALA A 168 -11.15 -8.40 -20.14
N TYR A 169 -11.88 -9.49 -20.00
CA TYR A 169 -11.33 -10.84 -19.94
C TYR A 169 -12.07 -11.77 -20.90
N ASP A 170 -11.35 -12.72 -21.47
CA ASP A 170 -11.95 -13.81 -22.25
C ASP A 170 -12.54 -14.92 -21.36
N ASP A 171 -13.17 -15.92 -21.99
CA ASP A 171 -13.74 -17.08 -21.30
C ASP A 171 -12.72 -17.90 -20.51
N LYS A 172 -11.42 -17.75 -20.81
CA LYS A 172 -10.32 -18.42 -20.10
C LYS A 172 -9.77 -17.54 -18.96
N GLY A 173 -10.29 -16.34 -18.75
CA GLY A 173 -9.83 -15.39 -17.73
C GLY A 173 -8.52 -14.70 -18.09
N LYS A 174 -8.17 -14.65 -19.38
CA LYS A 174 -7.04 -13.88 -19.91
C LYS A 174 -7.51 -12.46 -20.21
N ARG A 175 -6.71 -11.46 -19.81
CA ARG A 175 -6.96 -10.05 -20.16
C ARG A 175 -6.93 -9.85 -21.67
N THR A 176 -7.93 -9.16 -22.23
CA THR A 176 -8.03 -8.83 -23.65
C THR A 176 -7.83 -7.34 -23.95
N GLY A 177 -7.61 -6.52 -22.91
CA GLY A 177 -7.47 -5.07 -22.99
C GLY A 177 -8.23 -4.40 -21.84
N PHE A 178 -8.19 -3.08 -21.79
CA PHE A 178 -9.08 -2.32 -20.90
C PHE A 178 -10.52 -2.46 -21.38
N TRP A 179 -11.47 -2.37 -20.45
CA TRP A 179 -12.88 -2.47 -20.79
C TRP A 179 -13.37 -1.20 -21.48
N ASP A 180 -14.01 -1.33 -22.65
CA ASP A 180 -14.51 -0.19 -23.43
C ASP A 180 -15.51 0.70 -22.66
N GLY A 181 -16.30 0.11 -21.76
CA GLY A 181 -17.22 0.88 -20.91
C GLY A 181 -16.51 1.83 -19.95
N LEU A 182 -15.26 1.53 -19.56
CA LEU A 182 -14.45 2.42 -18.74
C LEU A 182 -14.15 3.73 -19.49
N ALA A 183 -13.73 3.64 -20.75
CA ALA A 183 -13.45 4.81 -21.59
C ALA A 183 -14.73 5.58 -21.97
N ALA A 184 -15.89 4.91 -22.02
CA ALA A 184 -17.17 5.58 -22.26
C ALA A 184 -17.62 6.44 -21.07
N GLN A 185 -17.38 5.99 -19.84
CA GLN A 185 -17.72 6.73 -18.61
C GLN A 185 -16.65 7.75 -18.21
N TYR A 186 -15.38 7.35 -18.31
CA TYR A 186 -14.21 8.14 -17.95
C TYR A 186 -13.33 8.29 -19.20
N PRO A 187 -13.73 9.13 -20.17
CA PRO A 187 -12.95 9.34 -21.38
C PRO A 187 -11.58 9.96 -21.03
N PRO A 188 -10.49 9.52 -21.68
CA PRO A 188 -9.20 10.16 -21.51
C PRO A 188 -9.27 11.65 -21.85
N ALA A 189 -8.64 12.49 -21.04
CA ALA A 189 -8.46 13.90 -21.30
C ALA A 189 -7.63 14.12 -22.58
N GLU A 190 -7.87 15.22 -23.28
CA GLU A 190 -7.13 15.57 -24.51
C GLU A 190 -5.63 15.72 -24.24
N GLU A 191 -5.29 16.40 -23.14
CA GLU A 191 -3.93 16.51 -22.64
C GLU A 191 -3.68 15.45 -21.57
N GLN A 192 -2.63 14.65 -21.77
CA GLN A 192 -2.22 13.60 -20.84
C GLN A 192 -0.99 14.05 -20.06
N PRO A 193 -0.88 13.67 -18.77
CA PRO A 193 0.29 14.01 -17.98
C PRO A 193 1.53 13.27 -18.51
N ASP A 194 2.70 13.84 -18.23
CA ASP A 194 3.97 13.16 -18.49
C ASP A 194 4.07 11.87 -17.67
N VAL A 195 4.74 10.86 -18.24
CA VAL A 195 4.98 9.57 -17.57
C VAL A 195 5.63 9.77 -16.19
N THR A 196 6.54 10.73 -16.06
CA THR A 196 7.22 11.05 -14.79
C THR A 196 6.25 11.56 -13.73
N GLU A 197 5.23 12.35 -14.10
CA GLU A 197 4.22 12.82 -13.14
C GLU A 197 3.39 11.66 -12.62
N VAL A 198 2.95 10.76 -13.51
CA VAL A 198 2.23 9.54 -13.13
C VAL A 198 3.10 8.66 -12.22
N GLN A 199 4.38 8.49 -12.55
CA GLN A 199 5.33 7.74 -11.74
C GLN A 199 5.53 8.35 -10.34
N HIS A 200 5.69 9.67 -10.26
CA HIS A 200 5.81 10.36 -8.97
C HIS A 200 4.56 10.20 -8.13
N ARG A 201 3.37 10.35 -8.71
CA ARG A 201 2.10 10.15 -7.99
C ARG A 201 2.02 8.73 -7.42
N LEU A 202 2.32 7.71 -8.23
CA LEU A 202 2.28 6.31 -7.80
C LEU A 202 3.33 5.98 -6.74
N MET A 203 4.55 6.52 -6.86
CA MET A 203 5.63 6.29 -5.89
C MET A 203 5.36 7.01 -4.56
N PHE A 204 5.09 8.32 -4.61
CA PHE A 204 4.91 9.12 -3.39
C PHE A 204 3.64 8.76 -2.62
N ALA A 205 2.55 8.34 -3.27
CA ALA A 205 1.31 7.97 -2.57
C ALA A 205 1.55 6.86 -1.53
N GLN A 206 2.35 5.85 -1.86
CA GLN A 206 2.68 4.74 -0.96
C GLN A 206 3.92 5.01 -0.09
N THR A 207 4.94 5.70 -0.63
CA THR A 207 6.17 5.99 0.10
C THR A 207 5.92 6.94 1.27
N LEU A 208 5.11 7.98 1.08
CA LEU A 208 4.77 8.90 2.17
C LEU A 208 3.99 8.19 3.27
N GLU A 209 3.17 7.20 2.92
CA GLU A 209 2.46 6.39 3.89
C GLU A 209 3.39 5.47 4.69
N ALA A 210 4.46 4.95 4.07
CA ALA A 210 5.50 4.23 4.80
C ALA A 210 6.20 5.13 5.83
N VAL A 211 6.49 6.39 5.47
CA VAL A 211 7.07 7.38 6.41
C VAL A 211 6.11 7.68 7.56
N ARG A 212 4.81 7.90 7.29
CA ARG A 212 3.79 8.09 8.35
C ARG A 212 3.67 6.87 9.25
N ALA A 213 3.71 5.67 8.68
CA ALA A 213 3.69 4.43 9.46
C ALA A 213 4.91 4.31 10.40
N LEU A 214 6.06 4.84 10.00
CA LEU A 214 7.25 4.92 10.86
C LEU A 214 7.08 5.98 11.97
N GLU A 215 6.59 7.18 11.64
CA GLU A 215 6.32 8.26 12.61
C GLU A 215 5.32 7.83 13.70
N GLU A 216 4.27 7.12 13.29
CA GLU A 216 3.23 6.62 14.18
C GLU A 216 3.67 5.35 14.95
N GLY A 217 4.87 4.84 14.70
CA GLY A 217 5.42 3.66 15.35
C GLY A 217 4.74 2.35 14.95
N VAL A 218 3.99 2.33 13.84
CA VAL A 218 3.45 1.10 13.25
C VAL A 218 4.59 0.26 12.69
N LEU A 219 5.43 0.89 11.86
CA LEU A 219 6.70 0.34 11.43
C LEU A 219 7.77 0.66 12.49
N MET A 220 8.53 -0.36 12.90
CA MET A 220 9.55 -0.21 13.95
C MET A 220 10.99 -0.15 13.40
N ASP A 221 11.21 -0.65 12.18
CA ASP A 221 12.52 -0.73 11.55
C ASP A 221 12.37 -0.47 10.04
N ILE A 222 13.10 0.52 9.51
CA ILE A 222 13.06 0.88 8.10
C ILE A 222 13.50 -0.26 7.18
N ARG A 223 14.40 -1.14 7.64
CA ARG A 223 14.88 -2.29 6.86
C ARG A 223 13.76 -3.30 6.64
N GLU A 224 12.97 -3.53 7.68
CA GLU A 224 11.79 -4.40 7.57
C GLU A 224 10.74 -3.75 6.67
N GLY A 225 10.57 -2.43 6.73
CA GLY A 225 9.67 -1.68 5.86
C GLY A 225 10.04 -1.81 4.38
N ASP A 226 11.33 -1.70 4.05
CA ASP A 226 11.86 -1.86 2.70
C ASP A 226 11.70 -3.31 2.20
N VAL A 227 12.06 -4.30 3.02
CA VAL A 227 11.89 -5.73 2.70
C VAL A 227 10.42 -6.06 2.46
N ALA A 228 9.53 -5.55 3.29
CA ALA A 228 8.10 -5.76 3.15
C ALA A 228 7.53 -5.14 1.87
N ALA A 229 8.00 -3.95 1.48
CA ALA A 229 7.57 -3.32 0.25
C ALA A 229 7.93 -4.14 -0.99
N ILE A 230 9.16 -4.65 -1.04
CA ILE A 230 9.66 -5.46 -2.15
C ILE A 230 8.96 -6.83 -2.18
N LEU A 231 8.96 -7.55 -1.06
CA LEU A 231 8.45 -8.93 -1.02
C LEU A 231 6.93 -9.03 -0.92
N GLY A 232 6.27 -7.99 -0.43
CA GLY A 232 4.83 -7.94 -0.22
C GLY A 232 4.06 -7.51 -1.47
N TRP A 233 4.42 -6.36 -2.05
CA TRP A 233 3.70 -5.81 -3.19
C TRP A 233 4.59 -5.44 -4.38
N GLY A 234 5.88 -5.76 -4.34
CA GLY A 234 6.78 -5.57 -5.47
C GLY A 234 7.14 -4.11 -5.70
N PHE A 235 7.27 -3.32 -4.63
CA PHE A 235 7.72 -1.93 -4.71
C PHE A 235 9.06 -1.84 -5.45
N ALA A 236 9.04 -1.25 -6.66
CA ALA A 236 10.19 -0.90 -7.50
C ALA A 236 11.52 -1.55 -7.07
N PRO A 237 11.74 -2.87 -7.28
CA PRO A 237 12.77 -3.61 -6.54
C PRO A 237 14.20 -3.10 -6.70
N TRP A 238 14.49 -2.41 -7.80
CA TRP A 238 15.78 -1.77 -8.06
C TRP A 238 16.09 -0.60 -7.11
N SER A 239 15.08 -0.03 -6.44
CA SER A 239 15.22 1.12 -5.55
C SER A 239 15.63 0.74 -4.13
N GLY A 240 15.58 -0.55 -3.77
CA GLY A 240 15.82 -1.04 -2.42
C GLY A 240 14.64 -0.89 -1.44
N GLY A 241 13.49 -0.38 -1.89
CA GLY A 241 12.31 -0.10 -1.04
C GLY A 241 12.02 1.40 -0.91
N PRO A 242 10.91 1.79 -0.26
CA PRO A 242 10.49 3.19 -0.12
C PRO A 242 11.51 4.08 0.59
N PHE A 243 12.14 3.62 1.67
CA PHE A 243 13.10 4.44 2.41
C PHE A 243 14.43 4.55 1.67
N SER A 244 14.92 3.43 1.14
CA SER A 244 16.11 3.41 0.26
C SER A 244 15.91 4.31 -0.98
N TRP A 245 14.71 4.34 -1.54
CA TRP A 245 14.38 5.20 -2.68
C TRP A 245 14.41 6.69 -2.30
N LEU A 246 13.87 7.06 -1.13
CA LEU A 246 13.95 8.44 -0.62
C LEU A 246 15.40 8.88 -0.42
N ASP A 247 16.26 8.00 0.09
CA ASP A 247 17.70 8.29 0.22
C ASP A 247 18.39 8.41 -1.13
N MET A 248 17.97 7.64 -2.13
CA MET A 248 18.49 7.71 -3.50
C MET A 248 18.18 9.04 -4.18
N ILE A 249 16.96 9.55 -4.04
CA ILE A 249 16.57 10.85 -4.62
C ILE A 249 17.04 12.04 -3.77
N GLY A 250 17.28 11.81 -2.48
CA GLY A 250 17.65 12.82 -1.48
C GLY A 250 16.42 13.48 -0.84
N ALA A 251 16.47 13.67 0.49
CA ALA A 251 15.36 14.19 1.27
C ALA A 251 14.89 15.58 0.79
N GLU A 252 15.82 16.51 0.50
CA GLU A 252 15.47 17.84 0.01
C GLU A 252 14.67 17.79 -1.30
N LYS A 253 15.13 16.96 -2.26
CA LYS A 253 14.42 16.80 -3.52
C LYS A 253 13.07 16.12 -3.34
N ALA A 254 12.98 15.15 -2.43
CA ALA A 254 11.73 14.49 -2.09
C ALA A 254 10.70 15.50 -1.55
N VAL A 255 11.12 16.40 -0.65
CA VAL A 255 10.24 17.46 -0.11
C VAL A 255 9.76 18.40 -1.22
N GLU A 256 10.65 18.87 -2.10
CA GLU A 256 10.28 19.73 -3.22
C GLU A 256 9.22 19.07 -4.13
N LEU A 257 9.42 17.79 -4.47
CA LEU A 257 8.47 17.03 -5.29
C LEU A 257 7.13 16.84 -4.57
N CYS A 258 7.13 16.53 -3.27
CA CYS A 258 5.92 16.39 -2.48
C CYS A 258 5.14 17.70 -2.36
N ASP A 259 5.83 18.83 -2.24
CA ASP A 259 5.20 20.15 -2.15
C ASP A 259 4.49 20.49 -3.48
N GLY A 260 5.15 20.25 -4.62
CA GLY A 260 4.51 20.40 -5.94
C GLY A 260 3.32 19.46 -6.17
N LEU A 261 3.43 18.20 -5.74
CA LEU A 261 2.31 17.24 -5.81
C LEU A 261 1.17 17.65 -4.86
N THR A 262 1.47 18.19 -3.68
CA THR A 262 0.47 18.67 -2.73
C THR A 262 -0.29 19.86 -3.29
N GLU A 263 0.40 20.80 -3.94
CA GLU A 263 -0.24 21.95 -4.58
C GLU A 263 -1.19 21.51 -5.71
N LYS A 264 -0.74 20.60 -6.57
CA LYS A 264 -1.54 20.14 -7.72
C LYS A 264 -2.67 19.19 -7.35
N PHE A 265 -2.43 18.28 -6.42
CA PHE A 265 -3.30 17.13 -6.20
C PHE A 265 -3.85 17.07 -4.77
N GLY A 266 -3.32 17.85 -3.83
CA GLY A 266 -3.86 18.00 -2.48
C GLY A 266 -3.18 17.14 -1.41
N ALA A 267 -3.78 17.15 -0.22
CA ALA A 267 -3.12 16.81 1.05
C ALA A 267 -2.61 15.36 1.19
N ARG A 268 -3.03 14.42 0.32
CA ARG A 268 -2.50 13.05 0.36
C ARG A 268 -0.99 12.98 0.10
N PHE A 269 -0.46 13.96 -0.64
CA PHE A 269 0.97 14.11 -0.90
C PHE A 269 1.67 15.02 0.11
N SER A 270 0.98 15.50 1.14
CA SER A 270 1.61 16.34 2.16
C SER A 270 2.78 15.60 2.80
N THR A 271 3.94 16.24 2.69
CA THR A 271 5.23 15.77 3.18
C THR A 271 5.16 15.52 4.69
N PRO A 272 5.40 14.28 5.16
CA PRO A 272 5.48 13.96 6.58
C PRO A 272 6.59 14.74 7.31
N ASP A 273 6.40 14.98 8.60
CA ASP A 273 7.27 15.82 9.42
C ASP A 273 8.71 15.27 9.49
N LEU A 274 8.87 13.95 9.57
CA LEU A 274 10.14 13.25 9.58
C LEU A 274 10.91 13.48 8.28
N LEU A 275 10.24 13.43 7.13
CA LEU A 275 10.89 13.67 5.84
C LEU A 275 11.34 15.13 5.72
N ARG A 276 10.54 16.08 6.22
CA ARG A 276 10.95 17.49 6.30
C ARG A 276 12.13 17.70 7.26
N ASP A 277 12.14 17.02 8.41
CA ASP A 277 13.23 17.10 9.39
C ASP A 277 14.55 16.58 8.80
N LEU A 278 14.51 15.46 8.08
CA LEU A 278 15.68 14.90 7.37
C LEU A 278 16.20 15.89 6.33
N ALA A 279 15.31 16.47 5.51
CA ALA A 279 15.68 17.47 4.52
C ALA A 279 16.33 18.71 5.16
N ALA A 280 15.73 19.23 6.23
CA ALA A 280 16.24 20.42 6.94
C ALA A 280 17.63 20.19 7.57
N LYS A 281 17.98 18.94 7.89
CA LYS A 281 19.26 18.55 8.49
C LYS A 281 20.28 18.03 7.48
N GLY A 282 19.91 17.88 6.20
CA GLY A 282 20.75 17.26 5.18
C GLY A 282 21.06 15.79 5.47
N ASP A 283 20.12 15.07 6.07
CA ASP A 283 20.24 13.66 6.49
C ASP A 283 19.43 12.73 5.55
N GLY A 284 19.59 11.43 5.73
CA GLY A 284 18.81 10.37 5.07
C GLY A 284 18.27 9.35 6.06
N PHE A 285 17.30 8.53 5.67
CA PHE A 285 16.72 7.50 6.54
C PHE A 285 17.77 6.51 7.03
N TYR A 286 18.58 5.94 6.14
CA TYR A 286 19.59 4.97 6.56
C TYR A 286 20.70 5.62 7.38
N ALA A 287 21.09 6.86 7.09
CA ALA A 287 22.05 7.59 7.91
C ALA A 287 21.50 7.87 9.33
N ARG A 288 20.24 8.32 9.43
CA ARG A 288 19.54 8.63 10.69
C ARG A 288 19.30 7.41 11.57
N PHE A 289 18.83 6.32 10.97
CA PHE A 289 18.32 5.16 11.71
C PHE A 289 19.32 4.01 11.82
N MET A 290 20.42 4.02 11.04
CA MET A 290 21.49 3.02 11.12
C MET A 290 22.80 3.55 11.70
N SER A 291 22.87 4.81 12.15
CA SER A 291 24.06 5.28 12.88
C SER A 291 24.27 4.45 14.16
N GLU A 292 25.52 4.03 14.39
CA GLU A 292 25.91 2.99 15.37
C GLU A 292 25.60 3.31 16.85
N ASP A 293 25.04 4.48 17.15
CA ASP A 293 24.82 4.97 18.53
C ASP A 293 23.65 4.31 19.27
N LYS A 294 22.91 3.36 18.65
CA LYS A 294 21.85 2.58 19.31
C LYS A 294 22.18 1.10 19.49
N ALA A 295 23.42 0.70 19.30
CA ALA A 295 23.92 -0.61 19.71
C ALA A 295 24.62 -0.52 21.08
N ALA A 296 23.85 -0.23 22.14
CA ALA A 296 24.29 -0.31 23.53
C ALA A 296 23.20 -0.92 24.41
#